data_AF-A0A6B2G254-F1
#
_entry.id   AF-A0A6B2G254-F1
#
_cell.length_a   1.000
_cell.length_b   1.000
_cell.length_c   1.000
_cell.angle_alpha   90.00
_cell.angle_beta   90.00
_cell.angle_gamma   90.00
#
_symmetry.space_group_name_H-M   'P 1'
#
loop_
_entity.id
_entity.type
_entity.pdbx_description
1 polymer ?
#
loop_
_entity_poly.entity_id
_entity_poly.type
_entity_poly.pdbx_seq_one_letter_code
_entity_poly.pdbx_strand_id
1 'polypeptide(L)'
;NKKNLIEKWMKEDKLECTEELGNLIKNVDTNIALSVYLRANSHAKVVQCFAETGQYEKILSYCQKVSYVPDYLRIFRSILYTNADTALQFAKDLLQKNTEGLDVEIMANCFLQQNFTSQCIAFLLLALDKNLPEQAELQTKLIELTIMSNQPLAEEIFERKFLTQFDKNHVAKLCEQIGLNQRALQFYTDIYDIKRIIVQTHLLDPEWLVNYFGSLSVDDSLTCLRALLEFQRLQNLGIVIKIAHAYHEQLGVTALISLFEDCRSSEGLFMFLNSIVNFSQDPEVHYKYIQAACKTNQSKEVERICRESSCYDPEKVKNFLKESKLTDQIPLIVVCDRFNFVEDLILHLHRNNYLKYIEVYVQKVNPARLPEIVGALLDVDCQ
;
A
#
# COMPACT_ATOMS: atom_id res chain seq x y z
N ASN A 1 -18.40 4.89 -69.11
CA ASN A 1 -19.46 4.20 -69.89
C ASN A 1 -19.62 2.71 -69.59
N LYS A 2 -18.57 1.93 -69.32
CA LYS A 2 -18.72 0.49 -68.97
C LYS A 2 -19.28 0.21 -67.54
N LYS A 3 -19.07 1.12 -66.56
CA LYS A 3 -19.63 1.02 -65.19
C LYS A 3 -21.16 0.91 -65.16
N ASN A 4 -21.87 1.86 -65.78
CA ASN A 4 -23.34 1.90 -65.78
C ASN A 4 -23.96 0.68 -66.49
N LEU A 5 -23.25 0.08 -67.45
CA LEU A 5 -23.70 -1.11 -68.16
C LEU A 5 -23.65 -2.35 -67.26
N ILE A 6 -22.56 -2.50 -66.50
CA ILE A 6 -22.36 -3.58 -65.54
C ILE A 6 -23.38 -3.47 -64.39
N GLU A 7 -23.62 -2.27 -63.86
CA GLU A 7 -24.67 -2.05 -62.85
C GLU A 7 -26.08 -2.40 -63.36
N LYS A 8 -26.36 -2.09 -64.63
CA LYS A 8 -27.66 -2.38 -65.24
C LYS A 8 -27.84 -3.88 -65.49
N TRP A 9 -26.81 -4.57 -65.97
CA TRP A 9 -26.83 -6.02 -66.17
C TRP A 9 -26.84 -6.82 -64.86
N MET A 10 -26.24 -6.28 -63.80
CA MET A 10 -26.37 -6.81 -62.44
C MET A 10 -27.80 -6.65 -61.90
N LYS A 11 -28.46 -5.51 -62.12
CA LYS A 11 -29.86 -5.31 -61.70
C LYS A 11 -30.86 -6.17 -62.48
N GLU A 12 -30.52 -6.55 -63.71
CA GLU A 12 -31.35 -7.36 -64.59
C GLU A 12 -31.12 -8.89 -64.44
N ASP A 13 -30.29 -9.34 -63.47
CA ASP A 13 -29.91 -10.76 -63.24
C ASP A 13 -29.38 -11.50 -64.49
N LYS A 14 -28.80 -10.76 -65.44
CA LYS A 14 -28.28 -11.31 -66.71
C LYS A 14 -26.84 -11.84 -66.63
N LEU A 15 -26.19 -11.72 -65.47
CA LEU A 15 -24.80 -12.10 -65.25
C LEU A 15 -24.71 -13.15 -64.14
N GLU A 16 -24.17 -14.32 -64.46
CA GLU A 16 -23.73 -15.27 -63.44
C GLU A 16 -22.60 -14.64 -62.64
N CYS A 17 -22.86 -14.40 -61.36
CA CYS A 17 -21.90 -13.80 -60.46
C CYS A 17 -20.89 -14.88 -60.04
N THR A 18 -19.71 -14.86 -60.66
CA THR A 18 -18.60 -15.78 -60.35
C THR A 18 -17.42 -15.03 -59.75
N GLU A 19 -16.54 -15.76 -59.07
CA GLU A 19 -15.32 -15.20 -58.48
C GLU A 19 -14.42 -14.50 -59.49
N GLU A 20 -14.35 -15.01 -60.71
CA GLU A 20 -13.52 -14.47 -61.79
C GLU A 20 -14.07 -13.15 -62.32
N LEU A 21 -15.40 -13.04 -62.44
CA LEU A 21 -16.08 -11.81 -62.80
C LEU A 21 -15.83 -10.72 -61.74
N GLY A 22 -15.90 -11.09 -60.46
CA GLY A 22 -15.58 -10.18 -59.35
C GLY A 22 -14.12 -9.69 -59.39
N ASN A 23 -13.16 -10.59 -59.68
CA ASN A 23 -11.74 -10.24 -59.78
C ASN A 23 -11.47 -9.21 -60.91
N LEU A 24 -12.14 -9.37 -62.06
CA LEU A 24 -12.03 -8.43 -63.19
C LEU A 24 -12.63 -7.06 -62.86
N ILE A 25 -13.75 -7.04 -62.14
CA ILE A 25 -14.46 -5.81 -61.77
C ILE A 25 -13.72 -5.06 -60.65
N LYS A 26 -13.00 -5.77 -59.78
CA LYS A 26 -12.22 -5.19 -58.67
C LYS A 26 -11.21 -4.13 -59.15
N ASN A 27 -10.63 -4.31 -60.34
CA ASN A 27 -9.70 -3.36 -60.96
C ASN A 27 -10.37 -2.05 -61.42
N VAL A 28 -11.71 -2.01 -61.47
CA VAL A 28 -12.51 -0.89 -61.99
C VAL A 28 -13.34 -0.24 -60.89
N ASP A 29 -13.97 -1.04 -60.02
CA ASP A 29 -14.77 -0.57 -58.89
C ASP A 29 -14.90 -1.65 -57.81
N THR A 30 -14.37 -1.36 -56.62
CA THR A 30 -14.45 -2.23 -55.45
C THR A 30 -15.87 -2.40 -54.89
N ASN A 31 -16.77 -1.43 -55.05
CA ASN A 31 -18.15 -1.53 -54.56
C ASN A 31 -19.01 -2.44 -55.46
N ILE A 32 -18.81 -2.35 -56.78
CA ILE A 32 -19.51 -3.23 -57.73
C ILE A 32 -18.98 -4.66 -57.57
N ALA A 33 -17.66 -4.83 -57.43
CA ALA A 33 -17.05 -6.14 -57.16
C ALA A 33 -17.61 -6.78 -55.88
N LEU A 34 -17.83 -5.99 -54.82
CA LEU A 34 -18.44 -6.48 -53.57
C LEU A 34 -19.84 -7.05 -53.78
N SER A 35 -20.68 -6.41 -54.60
CA SER A 35 -22.02 -6.91 -54.93
C SER A 35 -21.99 -8.22 -55.74
N VAL A 36 -20.98 -8.39 -56.60
CA VAL A 36 -20.74 -9.62 -57.36
C VAL A 36 -20.27 -10.74 -56.43
N TYR A 37 -19.31 -10.47 -55.55
CA TYR A 37 -18.82 -11.47 -54.59
C TYR A 37 -19.89 -11.92 -53.60
N LEU A 38 -20.79 -11.02 -53.18
CA LEU A 38 -21.94 -11.35 -52.32
C LEU A 38 -22.89 -12.34 -53.01
N ARG A 39 -23.14 -12.18 -54.31
CA ARG A 39 -23.97 -13.07 -55.11
C ARG A 39 -23.25 -14.36 -55.51
N ALA A 40 -21.93 -14.33 -55.58
CA ALA A 40 -21.07 -15.46 -55.93
C ALA A 40 -20.75 -16.40 -54.74
N ASN A 41 -21.24 -16.10 -53.53
CA ASN A 41 -20.92 -16.81 -52.28
C ASN A 41 -19.40 -16.93 -51.98
N SER A 42 -18.58 -16.01 -52.50
CA SER A 42 -17.14 -16.00 -52.23
C SER A 42 -16.82 -15.20 -50.96
N HIS A 43 -17.07 -15.80 -49.80
CA HIS A 43 -17.05 -15.12 -48.50
C HIS A 43 -15.67 -14.49 -48.17
N ALA A 44 -14.57 -15.14 -48.55
CA ALA A 44 -13.21 -14.61 -48.35
C ALA A 44 -12.97 -13.28 -49.08
N LYS A 45 -13.41 -13.17 -50.34
CA LYS A 45 -13.24 -11.96 -51.16
C LYS A 45 -14.23 -10.87 -50.78
N VAL A 46 -15.44 -11.23 -50.34
CA VAL A 46 -16.40 -10.28 -49.75
C VAL A 46 -15.78 -9.58 -48.54
N VAL A 47 -15.19 -10.35 -47.62
CA VAL A 47 -14.56 -9.80 -46.42
C VAL A 47 -13.35 -8.93 -46.77
N GLN A 48 -12.53 -9.35 -47.74
CA GLN A 48 -11.42 -8.54 -48.24
C GLN A 48 -11.89 -7.22 -48.87
N CYS A 49 -12.96 -7.24 -49.67
CA CYS A 49 -13.52 -6.02 -50.26
C CYS A 49 -14.18 -5.12 -49.21
N PHE A 50 -14.82 -5.67 -48.19
CA PHE A 50 -15.30 -4.86 -47.06
C PHE A 50 -14.14 -4.21 -46.29
N ALA A 51 -13.02 -4.91 -46.12
CA ALA A 51 -11.83 -4.35 -45.49
C ALA A 51 -11.21 -3.22 -46.35
N GLU A 52 -11.07 -3.43 -47.66
CA GLU A 52 -10.53 -2.43 -48.61
C GLU A 52 -11.44 -1.20 -48.78
N THR A 53 -12.75 -1.36 -48.59
CA THR A 53 -13.74 -0.25 -48.65
C THR A 53 -13.95 0.43 -47.30
N GLY A 54 -13.26 0.00 -46.25
CA GLY A 54 -13.37 0.58 -44.90
C GLY A 54 -14.68 0.27 -44.16
N GLN A 55 -15.50 -0.66 -44.66
CA GLN A 55 -16.83 -0.99 -44.11
C GLN A 55 -16.73 -2.11 -43.05
N TYR A 56 -15.92 -1.88 -42.02
CA TYR A 56 -15.55 -2.91 -41.04
C TYR A 56 -16.72 -3.42 -40.17
N GLU A 57 -17.69 -2.58 -39.83
CA GLU A 57 -18.89 -2.97 -39.06
C GLU A 57 -19.73 -4.05 -39.78
N LYS A 58 -19.74 -3.99 -41.12
CA LYS A 58 -20.50 -4.93 -41.96
C LYS A 58 -19.82 -6.29 -42.08
N ILE A 59 -18.49 -6.36 -41.87
CA ILE A 59 -17.73 -7.62 -41.89
C ILE A 59 -18.28 -8.56 -40.83
N LEU A 60 -18.40 -8.10 -39.59
CA LEU A 60 -18.86 -8.93 -38.48
C LEU A 60 -20.32 -9.38 -38.68
N SER A 61 -21.17 -8.46 -39.12
CA SER A 61 -22.59 -8.75 -39.40
C SER A 61 -22.77 -9.76 -40.54
N TYR A 62 -21.90 -9.72 -41.55
CA TYR A 62 -21.90 -10.66 -42.66
C TYR A 62 -21.39 -12.04 -42.23
N CYS A 63 -20.26 -12.10 -41.52
CA CYS A 63 -19.67 -13.36 -41.05
C CYS A 63 -20.63 -14.13 -40.14
N GLN A 64 -21.37 -13.44 -39.27
CA GLN A 64 -22.40 -14.05 -38.42
C GLN A 64 -23.58 -14.63 -39.22
N LYS A 65 -24.06 -13.91 -40.25
CA LYS A 65 -25.18 -14.39 -41.09
C LYS A 65 -24.83 -15.63 -41.90
N VAL A 66 -23.57 -15.74 -42.29
CA VAL A 66 -23.09 -16.78 -43.19
C VAL A 66 -22.40 -17.92 -42.45
N SER A 67 -22.18 -17.79 -41.13
CA SER A 67 -21.38 -18.72 -40.32
C SER A 67 -19.97 -18.95 -40.89
N TYR A 68 -19.40 -17.91 -41.51
CA TYR A 68 -18.06 -17.94 -42.08
C TYR A 68 -17.06 -17.36 -41.06
N VAL A 69 -15.98 -18.10 -40.78
CA VAL A 69 -14.89 -17.67 -39.89
C VAL A 69 -13.71 -17.19 -40.76
N PRO A 70 -13.59 -15.88 -41.04
CA PRO A 70 -12.41 -15.33 -41.68
C PRO A 70 -11.21 -15.33 -40.71
N ASP A 71 -10.02 -15.12 -41.28
CA ASP A 71 -8.83 -14.79 -40.50
C ASP A 71 -8.94 -13.34 -39.98
N TYR A 72 -9.59 -13.19 -38.83
CA TYR A 72 -9.82 -11.90 -38.17
C TYR A 72 -8.50 -11.19 -37.82
N LEU A 73 -7.43 -11.94 -37.52
CA LEU A 73 -6.11 -11.37 -37.19
C LEU A 73 -5.47 -10.68 -38.40
N ARG A 74 -5.58 -11.28 -39.60
CA ARG A 74 -5.07 -10.64 -40.82
C ARG A 74 -5.82 -9.35 -41.14
N ILE A 75 -7.15 -9.36 -40.99
CA ILE A 75 -7.98 -8.18 -41.20
C ILE A 75 -7.59 -7.11 -40.18
N PHE A 76 -7.54 -7.46 -38.90
CA PHE A 76 -7.14 -6.56 -37.82
C PHE A 76 -5.76 -5.92 -38.08
N ARG A 77 -4.74 -6.70 -38.46
CA ARG A 77 -3.41 -6.17 -38.81
C ARG A 77 -3.45 -5.18 -39.98
N SER A 78 -4.29 -5.43 -40.99
CA SER A 78 -4.46 -4.50 -42.11
C SER A 78 -5.12 -3.18 -41.71
N ILE A 79 -6.09 -3.25 -40.79
CA ILE A 79 -6.75 -2.06 -40.24
C ILE A 79 -5.76 -1.29 -39.37
N LEU A 80 -5.00 -1.98 -38.53
CA LEU A 80 -4.04 -1.38 -37.61
C LEU A 80 -2.96 -0.56 -38.34
N TYR A 81 -2.52 -1.01 -39.51
CA TYR A 81 -1.58 -0.25 -40.35
C TYR A 81 -2.19 1.04 -40.93
N THR A 82 -3.51 1.05 -41.12
CA THR A 82 -4.22 2.19 -41.73
C THR A 82 -4.71 3.19 -40.69
N ASN A 83 -5.39 2.71 -39.65
CA ASN A 83 -5.96 3.51 -38.58
C ASN A 83 -6.17 2.68 -37.30
N ALA A 84 -5.49 3.08 -36.22
CA ALA A 84 -5.51 2.39 -34.94
C ALA A 84 -6.86 2.47 -34.21
N ASP A 85 -7.61 3.56 -34.34
CA ASP A 85 -8.89 3.74 -33.64
C ASP A 85 -9.98 2.86 -34.25
N THR A 86 -9.98 2.72 -35.59
CA THR A 86 -10.86 1.76 -36.27
C THR A 86 -10.48 0.32 -35.94
N ALA A 87 -9.18 0.03 -35.79
CA ALA A 87 -8.72 -1.29 -35.37
C ALA A 87 -9.18 -1.61 -33.94
N LEU A 88 -9.14 -0.62 -33.04
CA LEU A 88 -9.64 -0.74 -31.68
C LEU A 88 -11.14 -1.03 -31.66
N GLN A 89 -11.97 -0.28 -32.38
CA GLN A 89 -13.40 -0.53 -32.46
C GLN A 89 -13.69 -1.94 -32.99
N PHE A 90 -13.01 -2.34 -34.07
CA PHE A 90 -13.15 -3.68 -34.63
C PHE A 90 -12.77 -4.78 -33.63
N ALA A 91 -11.68 -4.59 -32.87
CA ALA A 91 -11.25 -5.54 -31.85
C ALA A 91 -12.24 -5.62 -30.67
N LYS A 92 -12.86 -4.50 -30.27
CA LYS A 92 -13.91 -4.47 -29.24
C LYS A 92 -15.16 -5.22 -29.70
N ASP A 93 -15.58 -5.02 -30.95
CA ASP A 93 -16.74 -5.70 -31.50
C ASP A 93 -16.53 -7.22 -31.62
N LEU A 94 -15.28 -7.64 -31.93
CA LEU A 94 -14.89 -9.05 -31.94
C LEU A 94 -15.01 -9.69 -30.55
N LEU A 95 -14.55 -9.00 -29.51
CA LEU A 95 -14.67 -9.46 -28.12
C LEU A 95 -16.13 -9.59 -27.68
N GLN A 96 -16.98 -8.59 -27.96
CA GLN A 96 -18.39 -8.60 -27.56
C GLN A 96 -19.17 -9.75 -28.21
N LYS A 97 -18.80 -10.12 -29.44
CA LYS A 97 -19.47 -11.18 -30.20
C LYS A 97 -18.98 -12.58 -29.86
N ASN A 98 -18.04 -12.75 -28.91
CA ASN A 98 -17.44 -14.02 -28.50
C ASN A 98 -17.05 -14.90 -29.70
N THR A 99 -16.37 -14.33 -30.70
CA THR A 99 -15.94 -15.09 -31.88
C THR A 99 -14.91 -16.15 -31.48
N GLU A 100 -15.15 -17.41 -31.87
CA GLU A 100 -14.22 -18.52 -31.63
C GLU A 100 -12.87 -18.29 -32.33
N GLY A 101 -11.77 -18.69 -31.67
CA GLY A 101 -10.41 -18.58 -32.22
C GLY A 101 -9.74 -17.20 -32.06
N LEU A 102 -10.34 -16.30 -31.28
CA LEU A 102 -9.79 -14.98 -31.01
C LEU A 102 -8.66 -15.04 -29.97
N ASP A 103 -7.42 -14.85 -30.41
CA ASP A 103 -6.28 -14.75 -29.52
C ASP A 103 -6.05 -13.30 -29.06
N VAL A 104 -6.47 -13.01 -27.82
CA VAL A 104 -6.37 -11.70 -27.19
C VAL A 104 -4.91 -11.26 -27.05
N GLU A 105 -4.00 -12.19 -26.79
CA GLU A 105 -2.58 -11.91 -26.59
C GLU A 105 -1.92 -11.45 -27.90
N ILE A 106 -2.20 -12.14 -29.00
CA ILE A 106 -1.65 -11.77 -30.32
C ILE A 106 -2.14 -10.37 -30.73
N MET A 107 -3.42 -10.05 -30.52
CA MET A 107 -3.94 -8.71 -30.86
C MET A 107 -3.35 -7.62 -29.98
N ALA A 108 -3.23 -7.85 -28.67
CA ALA A 108 -2.56 -6.91 -27.76
C ALA A 108 -1.10 -6.67 -28.19
N ASN A 109 -0.37 -7.74 -28.51
CA ASN A 109 1.01 -7.64 -29.00
C ASN A 109 1.11 -6.88 -30.34
N CYS A 110 0.13 -7.01 -31.23
CA CYS A 110 0.09 -6.24 -32.48
C CYS A 110 -0.04 -4.72 -32.21
N PHE A 111 -0.89 -4.29 -31.27
CA PHE A 111 -0.96 -2.89 -30.87
C PHE A 111 0.38 -2.39 -30.32
N LEU A 112 1.03 -3.19 -29.47
CA LEU A 112 2.31 -2.84 -28.85
C LEU A 112 3.46 -2.75 -29.84
N GLN A 113 3.53 -3.64 -30.83
CA GLN A 113 4.56 -3.60 -31.88
C GLN A 113 4.52 -2.29 -32.69
N GLN A 114 3.36 -1.64 -32.77
CA GLN A 114 3.17 -0.36 -33.46
C GLN A 114 3.19 0.84 -32.50
N ASN A 115 3.53 0.64 -31.21
CA ASN A 115 3.52 1.65 -30.15
C ASN A 115 2.14 2.28 -29.85
N PHE A 116 1.04 1.60 -30.18
CA PHE A 116 -0.33 2.05 -29.88
C PHE A 116 -0.75 1.63 -28.47
N THR A 117 -0.08 2.18 -27.44
CA THR A 117 -0.27 1.80 -26.03
C THR A 117 -1.65 2.17 -25.48
N SER A 118 -2.18 3.35 -25.80
CA SER A 118 -3.50 3.78 -25.31
C SER A 118 -4.63 2.93 -25.88
N GLN A 119 -4.55 2.57 -27.17
CA GLN A 119 -5.51 1.64 -27.79
C GLN A 119 -5.39 0.24 -27.21
N CYS A 120 -4.16 -0.25 -26.97
CA CYS A 120 -3.92 -1.54 -26.33
C CYS A 120 -4.57 -1.61 -24.93
N ILE A 121 -4.39 -0.58 -24.10
CA ILE A 121 -5.00 -0.47 -22.77
C ILE A 121 -6.53 -0.53 -22.87
N ALA A 122 -7.12 0.29 -23.76
CA ALA A 122 -8.57 0.33 -23.94
C ALA A 122 -9.16 -0.99 -24.46
N PHE A 123 -8.38 -1.76 -25.23
CA PHE A 123 -8.75 -3.10 -25.68
C PHE A 123 -8.67 -4.12 -24.53
N LEU A 124 -7.54 -4.17 -23.84
CA LEU A 124 -7.29 -5.11 -22.74
C LEU A 124 -8.24 -4.89 -21.55
N LEU A 125 -8.62 -3.64 -21.24
CA LEU A 125 -9.61 -3.35 -20.19
C LEU A 125 -10.97 -4.04 -20.44
N LEU A 126 -11.39 -4.15 -21.70
CA LEU A 126 -12.61 -4.86 -22.06
C LEU A 126 -12.40 -6.37 -22.18
N ALA A 127 -11.23 -6.78 -22.68
CA ALA A 127 -10.91 -8.19 -22.87
C ALA A 127 -10.79 -8.95 -21.53
N LEU A 128 -10.27 -8.26 -20.50
CA LEU A 128 -9.99 -8.83 -19.19
C LEU A 128 -11.14 -8.65 -18.20
N ASP A 129 -12.32 -8.17 -18.64
CA ASP A 129 -13.46 -7.82 -17.77
C ASP A 129 -13.91 -8.98 -16.86
N LYS A 130 -13.67 -10.23 -17.30
CA LYS A 130 -14.06 -11.46 -16.59
C LYS A 130 -13.04 -11.92 -15.53
N ASN A 131 -11.91 -11.23 -15.37
CA ASN A 131 -10.85 -11.54 -14.40
C ASN A 131 -10.47 -13.05 -14.35
N LEU A 132 -10.27 -13.65 -15.53
CA LEU A 132 -9.94 -15.07 -15.65
C LEU A 132 -8.50 -15.35 -15.21
N PRO A 133 -8.24 -16.45 -14.47
CA PRO A 133 -6.90 -16.81 -14.01
C PRO A 133 -5.94 -17.14 -15.16
N GLU A 134 -6.46 -17.69 -16.26
CA GLU A 134 -5.68 -18.01 -17.46
C GLU A 134 -5.08 -16.76 -18.13
N GLN A 135 -5.61 -15.58 -17.82
CA GLN A 135 -5.18 -14.30 -18.39
C GLN A 135 -4.25 -13.51 -17.46
N ALA A 136 -3.71 -14.13 -16.41
CA ALA A 136 -2.85 -13.48 -15.41
C ALA A 136 -1.68 -12.68 -16.03
N GLU A 137 -1.01 -13.21 -17.05
CA GLU A 137 0.08 -12.53 -17.74
C GLU A 137 -0.41 -11.26 -18.47
N LEU A 138 -1.57 -11.34 -19.13
CA LEU A 138 -2.19 -10.20 -19.79
C LEU A 138 -2.67 -9.14 -18.80
N GLN A 139 -3.17 -9.55 -17.62
CA GLN A 139 -3.50 -8.63 -16.53
C GLN A 139 -2.27 -7.87 -16.04
N THR A 140 -1.15 -8.59 -15.85
CA THR A 140 0.13 -8.00 -15.43
C THR A 140 0.62 -6.99 -16.47
N LYS A 141 0.57 -7.36 -17.75
CA LYS A 141 0.98 -6.50 -18.85
C LYS A 141 0.08 -5.27 -19.02
N LEU A 142 -1.23 -5.40 -18.84
CA LEU A 142 -2.15 -4.27 -18.83
C LEU A 142 -1.76 -3.27 -17.73
N ILE A 143 -1.54 -3.78 -16.51
CA ILE A 143 -1.16 -2.94 -15.37
C ILE A 143 0.18 -2.25 -15.63
N GLU A 144 1.19 -2.98 -16.10
CA GLU A 144 2.49 -2.42 -16.50
C GLU A 144 2.34 -1.26 -17.48
N LEU A 145 1.61 -1.46 -18.57
CA LEU A 145 1.36 -0.44 -19.59
C LEU A 145 0.64 0.78 -19.01
N THR A 146 -0.36 0.56 -18.14
CA THR A 146 -1.09 1.65 -17.50
C THR A 146 -0.21 2.45 -16.54
N ILE A 147 0.60 1.78 -15.72
CA ILE A 147 1.53 2.43 -14.79
C ILE A 147 2.52 3.31 -15.55
N MET A 148 3.09 2.82 -16.66
CA MET A 148 4.10 3.55 -17.44
C MET A 148 3.54 4.70 -18.27
N SER A 149 2.28 4.63 -18.72
CA SER A 149 1.70 5.60 -19.65
C SER A 149 0.68 6.55 -19.02
N ASN A 150 -0.11 6.11 -18.04
CA ASN A 150 -1.20 6.88 -17.46
C ASN A 150 -1.44 6.49 -15.98
N GLN A 151 -0.69 7.14 -15.09
CA GLN A 151 -0.78 6.93 -13.64
C GLN A 151 -2.20 7.10 -13.06
N PRO A 152 -3.00 8.14 -13.42
CA PRO A 152 -4.38 8.25 -12.94
C PRO A 152 -5.26 7.04 -13.29
N LEU A 153 -5.13 6.49 -14.50
CA LEU A 153 -5.86 5.28 -14.88
C LEU A 153 -5.39 4.07 -14.08
N ALA A 154 -4.09 3.95 -13.81
CA ALA A 154 -3.56 2.87 -12.98
C ALA A 154 -4.15 2.93 -11.56
N GLU A 155 -4.24 4.12 -10.95
CA GLU A 155 -4.86 4.31 -9.64
C GLU A 155 -6.34 3.91 -9.64
N GLU A 156 -7.11 4.30 -10.66
CA GLU A 156 -8.52 3.92 -10.81
C GLU A 156 -8.71 2.40 -10.94
N ILE A 157 -7.82 1.72 -11.68
CA ILE A 157 -7.82 0.26 -11.82
C ILE A 157 -7.58 -0.41 -10.46
N PHE A 158 -6.62 0.10 -9.68
CA PHE A 158 -6.32 -0.43 -8.35
C PHE A 158 -7.47 -0.23 -7.36
N GLU A 159 -8.13 0.92 -7.39
CA GLU A 159 -9.27 1.22 -6.51
C GLU A 159 -10.48 0.33 -6.80
N ARG A 160 -10.76 0.08 -8.08
CA ARG A 160 -11.87 -0.78 -8.50
C ARG A 160 -11.65 -2.25 -8.14
N LYS A 161 -10.41 -2.66 -7.83
CA LYS A 161 -10.01 -4.07 -7.58
C LYS A 161 -10.49 -5.02 -8.67
N PHE A 162 -10.51 -4.50 -9.90
CA PHE A 162 -11.03 -5.17 -11.08
C PHE A 162 -10.19 -6.40 -11.47
N LEU A 163 -8.87 -6.30 -11.30
CA LEU A 163 -7.90 -7.36 -11.58
C LEU A 163 -7.35 -7.92 -10.28
N THR A 164 -7.27 -9.24 -10.15
CA THR A 164 -6.75 -9.89 -8.93
C THR A 164 -5.69 -10.95 -9.19
N GLN A 165 -5.52 -11.39 -10.44
CA GLN A 165 -4.69 -12.55 -10.81
C GLN A 165 -3.30 -12.17 -11.34
N PHE A 166 -2.96 -10.88 -11.34
CA PHE A 166 -1.67 -10.38 -11.84
C PHE A 166 -0.50 -10.68 -10.89
N ASP A 167 0.72 -10.63 -11.42
CA ASP A 167 1.95 -10.76 -10.63
C ASP A 167 2.16 -9.52 -9.76
N LYS A 168 1.80 -9.65 -8.48
CA LYS A 168 1.92 -8.59 -7.48
C LYS A 168 3.35 -8.12 -7.27
N ASN A 169 4.34 -9.03 -7.31
CA ASN A 169 5.73 -8.68 -7.07
C ASN A 169 6.31 -7.87 -8.24
N HIS A 170 5.96 -8.24 -9.47
CA HIS A 170 6.36 -7.45 -10.63
C HIS A 170 5.72 -6.05 -10.60
N VAL A 171 4.41 -5.98 -10.34
CA VAL A 171 3.69 -4.70 -10.26
C VAL A 171 4.22 -3.82 -9.14
N ALA A 172 4.54 -4.38 -7.97
CA ALA A 172 5.13 -3.66 -6.85
C ALA A 172 6.45 -2.96 -7.23
N LYS A 173 7.35 -3.68 -7.93
CA LYS A 173 8.62 -3.14 -8.42
C LYS A 173 8.42 -1.99 -9.41
N LEU A 174 7.43 -2.10 -10.29
CA LEU A 174 7.09 -1.02 -11.23
C LEU A 174 6.53 0.21 -10.50
N CYS A 175 5.64 0.01 -9.53
CA CYS A 175 5.13 1.10 -8.70
C CYS A 175 6.29 1.81 -7.96
N GLU A 176 7.25 1.07 -7.42
CA GLU A 176 8.44 1.65 -6.77
C GLU A 176 9.29 2.47 -7.74
N GLN A 177 9.51 1.99 -8.97
CA GLN A 177 10.30 2.72 -9.98
C GLN A 177 9.68 4.06 -10.38
N ILE A 178 8.35 4.15 -10.38
CA ILE A 178 7.62 5.39 -10.72
C ILE A 178 7.41 6.29 -9.48
N GLY A 179 7.72 5.80 -8.28
CA GLY A 179 7.55 6.55 -7.03
C GLY A 179 6.17 6.39 -6.37
N LEU A 180 5.36 5.43 -6.83
CA LEU A 180 4.07 5.04 -6.24
C LEU A 180 4.28 4.12 -5.01
N ASN A 181 5.00 4.60 -4.01
CA ASN A 181 5.46 3.79 -2.87
C ASN A 181 4.32 3.19 -2.04
N GLN A 182 3.20 3.90 -1.86
CA GLN A 182 2.04 3.40 -1.13
C GLN A 182 1.43 2.16 -1.82
N ARG A 183 1.31 2.19 -3.15
CA ARG A 183 0.81 1.05 -3.93
C ARG A 183 1.81 -0.10 -3.94
N ALA A 184 3.10 0.21 -4.05
CA ALA A 184 4.16 -0.79 -3.96
C ALA A 184 4.06 -1.58 -2.64
N LEU A 185 3.89 -0.90 -1.50
CA LEU A 185 3.71 -1.53 -0.19
C LEU A 185 2.46 -2.41 -0.09
N GLN A 186 1.37 -2.10 -0.79
CA GLN A 186 0.16 -2.94 -0.79
C GLN A 186 0.37 -4.27 -1.53
N PHE A 187 1.28 -4.30 -2.49
CA PHE A 187 1.51 -5.47 -3.34
C PHE A 187 2.70 -6.32 -2.89
N TYR A 188 3.69 -5.72 -2.23
CA TYR A 188 4.79 -6.48 -1.64
C TYR A 188 4.28 -7.44 -0.57
N THR A 189 4.69 -8.70 -0.69
CA THR A 189 4.45 -9.74 0.32
C THR A 189 5.70 -10.04 1.13
N ASP A 190 6.88 -9.71 0.60
CA ASP A 190 8.15 -9.94 1.28
C ASP A 190 8.47 -8.80 2.27
N ILE A 191 8.69 -9.16 3.53
CA ILE A 191 9.06 -8.25 4.60
C ILE A 191 10.35 -7.47 4.31
N TYR A 192 11.28 -8.04 3.54
CA TYR A 192 12.53 -7.35 3.17
C TYR A 192 12.26 -6.15 2.26
N ASP A 193 11.38 -6.31 1.27
CA ASP A 193 10.97 -5.23 0.37
C ASP A 193 10.10 -4.19 1.11
N ILE A 194 9.17 -4.65 1.95
CA ILE A 194 8.34 -3.76 2.80
C ILE A 194 9.24 -2.89 3.67
N LYS A 195 10.22 -3.46 4.38
CA LYS A 195 11.17 -2.70 5.20
C LYS A 195 11.94 -1.65 4.42
N ARG A 196 12.38 -1.96 3.20
CA ARG A 196 13.15 -1.02 2.37
C ARG A 196 12.34 0.24 2.08
N ILE A 197 11.05 0.09 1.80
CA ILE A 197 10.19 1.18 1.32
C ILE A 197 9.53 1.91 2.47
N ILE A 198 9.09 1.20 3.52
CA ILE A 198 8.38 1.80 4.66
C ILE A 198 9.21 2.85 5.38
N VAL A 199 10.53 2.69 5.33
CA VAL A 199 11.53 3.60 5.88
C VAL A 199 11.54 4.97 5.18
N GLN A 200 11.07 5.05 3.92
CA GLN A 200 10.95 6.30 3.16
C GLN A 200 9.66 7.06 3.54
N THR A 201 9.50 7.36 4.83
CA THR A 201 8.29 7.99 5.40
C THR A 201 7.93 9.34 4.78
N HIS A 202 8.90 10.09 4.25
CA HIS A 202 8.68 11.36 3.54
C HIS A 202 7.87 11.22 2.24
N LEU A 203 7.79 10.01 1.66
CA LEU A 203 7.01 9.72 0.45
C LEU A 203 5.65 9.09 0.77
N LEU A 204 5.34 8.90 2.05
CA LEU A 204 4.15 8.20 2.52
C LEU A 204 3.23 9.15 3.27
N ASP A 205 1.93 8.98 3.08
CA ASP A 205 0.94 9.70 3.86
C ASP A 205 0.87 9.09 5.28
N PRO A 206 0.96 9.91 6.34
CA PRO A 206 1.02 9.40 7.70
C PRO A 206 -0.26 8.68 8.14
N GLU A 207 -1.44 9.11 7.68
CA GLU A 207 -2.71 8.46 8.05
C GLU A 207 -2.86 7.13 7.33
N TRP A 208 -2.51 7.10 6.05
CA TRP A 208 -2.46 5.87 5.26
C TRP A 208 -1.50 4.84 5.89
N LEU A 209 -0.30 5.28 6.30
CA LEU A 209 0.69 4.38 6.88
C LEU A 209 0.18 3.74 8.18
N VAL A 210 -0.49 4.51 9.05
CA VAL A 210 -1.12 3.96 10.26
C VAL A 210 -2.12 2.86 9.87
N ASN A 211 -3.01 3.12 8.92
CA ASN A 211 -4.00 2.14 8.47
C ASN A 211 -3.36 0.89 7.84
N TYR A 212 -2.24 1.05 7.13
CA TYR A 212 -1.52 -0.06 6.51
C TYR A 212 -0.98 -1.06 7.55
N PHE A 213 -0.50 -0.59 8.71
CA PHE A 213 -0.08 -1.48 9.81
C PHE A 213 -1.22 -2.36 10.32
N GLY A 214 -2.48 -1.94 10.20
CA GLY A 214 -3.64 -2.77 10.52
C GLY A 214 -3.83 -3.99 9.59
N SER A 215 -3.18 -4.00 8.42
CA SER A 215 -3.20 -5.15 7.50
C SER A 215 -2.03 -6.12 7.68
N LEU A 216 -1.00 -5.72 8.42
CA LEU A 216 0.20 -6.53 8.66
C LEU A 216 -0.02 -7.52 9.81
N SER A 217 0.77 -8.59 9.82
CA SER A 217 0.84 -9.48 10.98
C SER A 217 1.52 -8.76 12.17
N VAL A 218 1.34 -9.28 13.39
CA VAL A 218 1.98 -8.71 14.60
C VAL A 218 3.50 -8.72 14.46
N ASP A 219 4.07 -9.84 13.99
CA ASP A 219 5.52 -10.00 13.83
C ASP A 219 6.06 -9.04 12.76
N ASP A 220 5.39 -8.94 11.61
CA ASP A 220 5.81 -8.03 10.53
C ASP A 220 5.71 -6.57 10.97
N SER A 221 4.67 -6.23 11.74
CA SER A 221 4.47 -4.89 12.30
C SER A 221 5.61 -4.50 13.23
N LEU A 222 5.94 -5.35 14.22
CA LEU A 222 7.06 -5.09 15.13
C LEU A 222 8.38 -4.96 14.37
N THR A 223 8.58 -5.80 13.36
CA THR A 223 9.81 -5.79 12.57
C THR A 223 9.91 -4.53 11.69
N CYS A 224 8.79 -4.02 11.16
CA CYS A 224 8.72 -2.76 10.44
C CYS A 224 8.90 -1.55 11.34
N LEU A 225 8.29 -1.53 12.53
CA LEU A 225 8.48 -0.48 13.54
C LEU A 225 9.95 -0.38 13.98
N ARG A 226 10.63 -1.51 14.16
CA ARG A 226 12.07 -1.54 14.44
C ARG A 226 12.88 -0.91 13.30
N ALA A 227 12.60 -1.30 12.05
CA ALA A 227 13.28 -0.72 10.88
C ALA A 227 13.07 0.80 10.77
N LEU A 228 11.86 1.28 11.04
CA LEU A 228 11.54 2.71 11.06
C LEU A 228 12.39 3.49 12.07
N LEU A 229 12.56 2.94 13.28
CA LEU A 229 13.34 3.58 14.34
C LEU A 229 14.86 3.48 14.11
N GLU A 230 15.34 2.41 13.48
CA GLU A 230 16.77 2.20 13.18
C GLU A 230 17.28 3.16 12.09
N PHE A 231 16.48 3.43 11.06
CA PHE A 231 16.92 4.27 9.95
C PHE A 231 16.94 5.77 10.29
N GLN A 232 15.82 6.30 10.80
CA GLN A 232 15.68 7.73 11.13
C GLN A 232 14.85 7.93 12.39
N ARG A 233 15.49 7.66 13.54
CA ARG A 233 14.83 7.69 14.86
C ARG A 233 14.03 8.96 15.13
N LEU A 234 14.58 10.15 14.85
CA LEU A 234 13.94 11.43 15.20
C LEU A 234 12.73 11.77 14.30
N GLN A 235 12.85 11.54 12.99
CA GLN A 235 11.77 11.86 12.05
C GLN A 235 10.62 10.85 12.16
N ASN A 236 10.95 9.57 12.34
CA ASN A 236 9.95 8.50 12.38
C ASN A 236 9.34 8.30 13.76
N LEU A 237 9.87 8.93 14.81
CA LEU A 237 9.37 8.75 16.18
C LEU A 237 7.87 9.03 16.30
N GLY A 238 7.44 10.16 15.74
CA GLY A 238 6.04 10.60 15.83
C GLY A 238 5.08 9.60 15.18
N ILE A 239 5.43 9.03 14.03
CA ILE A 239 4.57 8.05 13.36
C ILE A 239 4.59 6.69 14.06
N VAL A 240 5.74 6.25 14.54
CA VAL A 240 5.88 5.01 15.31
C VAL A 240 5.03 5.07 16.59
N ILE A 241 5.03 6.20 17.30
CA ILE A 241 4.17 6.40 18.47
C ILE A 241 2.69 6.35 18.09
N LYS A 242 2.28 7.01 16.99
CA LYS A 242 0.89 6.97 16.52
C LYS A 242 0.44 5.54 16.19
N ILE A 243 1.27 4.75 15.50
CA ILE A 243 0.99 3.36 15.18
C ILE A 243 0.92 2.53 16.47
N ALA A 244 1.88 2.70 17.38
CA ALA A 244 1.91 2.01 18.65
C ALA A 244 0.65 2.32 19.48
N HIS A 245 0.16 3.56 19.49
CA HIS A 245 -1.09 3.92 20.15
C HIS A 245 -2.33 3.31 19.47
N ALA A 246 -2.36 3.24 18.14
CA ALA A 246 -3.52 2.69 17.43
C ALA A 246 -3.65 1.16 17.62
N TYR A 247 -2.51 0.44 17.72
CA TYR A 247 -2.49 -1.02 17.71
C TYR A 247 -1.88 -1.65 18.97
N HIS A 248 -1.74 -0.93 20.09
CA HIS A 248 -1.11 -1.48 21.31
C HIS A 248 -1.81 -2.73 21.86
N GLU A 249 -3.13 -2.86 21.69
CA GLU A 249 -3.89 -4.03 22.16
C GLU A 249 -3.53 -5.30 21.37
N GLN A 250 -3.24 -5.15 20.07
CA GLN A 250 -2.88 -6.27 19.20
C GLN A 250 -1.38 -6.60 19.25
N LEU A 251 -0.53 -5.56 19.28
CA LEU A 251 0.93 -5.72 19.30
C LEU A 251 1.46 -6.14 20.67
N GLY A 252 0.74 -5.80 21.74
CA GLY A 252 1.15 -6.05 23.12
C GLY A 252 2.10 -4.97 23.66
N VAL A 253 1.80 -4.49 24.87
CA VAL A 253 2.55 -3.41 25.53
C VAL A 253 3.99 -3.83 25.85
N THR A 254 4.21 -5.08 26.28
CA THR A 254 5.55 -5.62 26.59
C THR A 254 6.46 -5.69 25.37
N ALA A 255 5.92 -6.14 24.23
CA ALA A 255 6.65 -6.18 22.97
C ALA A 255 7.05 -4.77 22.51
N LEU A 256 6.12 -3.81 22.58
CA LEU A 256 6.39 -2.41 22.25
C LEU A 256 7.43 -1.78 23.19
N ILE A 257 7.38 -2.06 24.49
CA ILE A 257 8.43 -1.63 25.44
C ILE A 257 9.80 -2.16 25.00
N SER A 258 9.91 -3.47 24.75
CA SER A 258 11.17 -4.09 24.33
C SER A 258 11.72 -3.46 23.03
N LEU A 259 10.83 -3.14 22.09
CA LEU A 259 11.19 -2.51 20.83
C LEU A 259 11.80 -1.12 21.03
N PHE A 260 11.18 -0.25 21.84
CA PHE A 260 11.74 1.08 22.12
C PHE A 260 13.05 1.00 22.92
N GLU A 261 13.20 0.01 23.80
CA GLU A 261 14.43 -0.22 24.55
C GLU A 261 15.59 -0.66 23.65
N ASP A 262 15.35 -1.63 22.76
CA ASP A 262 16.32 -2.11 21.78
C ASP A 262 16.79 -0.97 20.87
N CYS A 263 15.86 -0.13 20.42
CA CYS A 263 16.16 1.03 19.59
C CYS A 263 16.76 2.22 20.38
N ARG A 264 16.96 2.08 21.70
CA ARG A 264 17.47 3.12 22.62
C ARG A 264 16.67 4.43 22.60
N SER A 265 15.36 4.34 22.36
CA SER A 265 14.47 5.50 22.27
C SER A 265 13.73 5.74 23.59
N SER A 266 14.39 6.39 24.54
CA SER A 266 13.79 6.69 25.86
C SER A 266 12.66 7.72 25.76
N GLU A 267 12.77 8.68 24.84
CA GLU A 267 11.72 9.67 24.57
C GLU A 267 10.47 9.03 23.93
N GLY A 268 10.66 8.15 22.95
CA GLY A 268 9.56 7.39 22.35
C GLY A 268 8.82 6.52 23.36
N LEU A 269 9.58 5.81 24.19
CA LEU A 269 9.03 4.98 25.26
C LEU A 269 8.21 5.83 26.25
N PHE A 270 8.73 6.99 26.66
CA PHE A 270 8.01 7.90 27.55
C PHE A 270 6.70 8.38 26.94
N MET A 271 6.72 8.88 25.70
CA MET A 271 5.52 9.37 25.02
C MET A 271 4.48 8.26 24.82
N PHE A 272 4.93 7.07 24.42
CA PHE A 272 4.06 5.91 24.24
C PHE A 272 3.41 5.48 25.55
N LEU A 273 4.21 5.31 26.61
CA LEU A 273 3.71 4.87 27.91
C LEU A 273 2.84 5.95 28.59
N ASN A 274 3.05 7.23 28.30
CA ASN A 274 2.26 8.31 28.90
C ASN A 274 0.76 8.20 28.60
N SER A 275 0.38 7.69 27.42
CA SER A 275 -1.04 7.51 27.09
C SER A 275 -1.64 6.26 27.72
N ILE A 276 -0.82 5.26 28.06
CA ILE A 276 -1.26 3.94 28.53
C ILE A 276 -1.19 3.81 30.06
N VAL A 277 -0.24 4.50 30.71
CA VAL A 277 0.10 4.31 32.13
C VAL A 277 -1.09 4.56 33.08
N ASN A 278 -1.99 5.48 32.74
CA ASN A 278 -3.17 5.78 33.55
C ASN A 278 -4.24 4.66 33.51
N PHE A 279 -4.20 3.81 32.47
CA PHE A 279 -5.18 2.73 32.26
C PHE A 279 -4.61 1.34 32.57
N SER A 280 -3.29 1.20 32.54
CA SER A 280 -2.61 -0.06 32.86
C SER A 280 -2.48 -0.27 34.37
N GLN A 281 -2.69 -1.50 34.82
CA GLN A 281 -2.41 -1.95 36.19
C GLN A 281 -1.13 -2.79 36.28
N ASP A 282 -0.39 -2.94 35.18
CA ASP A 282 0.81 -3.77 35.12
C ASP A 282 2.00 -3.08 35.82
N PRO A 283 2.58 -3.68 36.89
CA PRO A 283 3.73 -3.13 37.59
C PRO A 283 4.93 -2.81 36.69
N GLU A 284 5.14 -3.60 35.64
CA GLU A 284 6.27 -3.43 34.73
C GLU A 284 6.10 -2.17 33.87
N VAL A 285 4.88 -1.90 33.40
CA VAL A 285 4.54 -0.70 32.62
C VAL A 285 4.80 0.57 33.43
N HIS A 286 4.38 0.60 34.70
CA HIS A 286 4.62 1.74 35.59
C HIS A 286 6.11 1.92 35.90
N TYR A 287 6.83 0.83 36.16
CA TYR A 287 8.28 0.88 36.38
C TYR A 287 9.04 1.41 35.15
N LYS A 288 8.72 0.90 33.96
CA LYS A 288 9.34 1.34 32.69
C LYS A 288 8.98 2.79 32.36
N TYR A 289 7.78 3.24 32.68
CA TYR A 289 7.38 4.64 32.54
C TYR A 289 8.24 5.56 33.42
N ILE A 290 8.41 5.21 34.70
CA ILE A 290 9.29 5.96 35.63
C ILE A 290 10.72 5.99 35.08
N GLN A 291 11.24 4.86 34.63
CA GLN A 291 12.58 4.78 34.04
C GLN A 291 12.73 5.69 32.81
N ALA A 292 11.75 5.71 31.92
CA ALA A 292 11.76 6.54 30.72
C ALA A 292 11.66 8.04 31.07
N ALA A 293 10.75 8.42 31.98
CA ALA A 293 10.56 9.78 32.46
C ALA A 293 11.80 10.35 33.16
N CYS A 294 12.52 9.53 33.95
CA CYS A 294 13.79 9.90 34.55
C CYS A 294 14.86 10.19 33.47
N LYS A 295 14.97 9.34 32.44
CA LYS A 295 15.94 9.52 31.35
C LYS A 295 15.65 10.75 30.49
N THR A 296 14.38 11.16 30.37
CA THR A 296 13.96 12.36 29.62
C THR A 296 13.92 13.64 30.47
N ASN A 297 14.36 13.58 31.74
CA ASN A 297 14.34 14.69 32.70
C ASN A 297 12.94 15.26 33.00
N GLN A 298 11.88 14.46 32.90
CA GLN A 298 10.51 14.87 33.18
C GLN A 298 10.15 14.68 34.67
N SER A 299 10.80 15.46 35.56
CA SER A 299 10.72 15.26 37.02
C SER A 299 9.30 15.34 37.60
N LYS A 300 8.46 16.25 37.07
CA LYS A 300 7.06 16.41 37.49
C LYS A 300 6.23 15.14 37.25
N GLU A 301 6.53 14.44 36.17
CA GLU A 301 5.75 13.26 35.78
C GLU A 301 6.19 12.00 36.52
N VAL A 302 7.48 11.93 36.87
CA VAL A 302 7.98 10.97 37.86
C VAL A 302 7.29 11.19 39.21
N GLU A 303 7.22 12.44 39.69
CA GLU A 303 6.53 12.77 40.94
C GLU A 303 5.05 12.36 40.91
N ARG A 304 4.33 12.69 39.82
CA ARG A 304 2.91 12.37 39.64
C ARG A 304 2.67 10.86 39.76
N ILE A 305 3.36 10.05 38.97
CA ILE A 305 3.16 8.59 38.99
C ILE A 305 3.59 7.98 40.33
N CYS A 306 4.69 8.45 40.93
CA CYS A 306 5.09 7.98 42.26
C CYS A 306 4.02 8.27 43.33
N ARG A 307 3.33 9.42 43.24
CA ARG A 307 2.26 9.81 44.17
C ARG A 307 0.94 9.09 43.90
N GLU A 308 0.54 8.97 42.63
CA GLU A 308 -0.80 8.53 42.23
C GLU A 308 -0.87 7.00 42.05
N SER A 309 0.12 6.38 41.41
CA SER A 309 0.08 4.95 41.08
C SER A 309 0.44 4.09 42.28
N SER A 310 -0.33 3.04 42.54
CA SER A 310 -0.01 1.98 43.52
C SER A 310 0.42 0.67 42.86
N CYS A 311 0.61 0.65 41.53
CA CYS A 311 0.83 -0.59 40.78
C CYS A 311 2.31 -0.98 40.67
N TYR A 312 3.26 -0.07 40.94
CA TYR A 312 4.70 -0.37 40.81
C TYR A 312 5.28 -1.02 42.08
N ASP A 313 6.37 -1.76 41.90
CA ASP A 313 7.17 -2.32 43.00
C ASP A 313 7.99 -1.21 43.68
N PRO A 314 7.71 -0.86 44.94
CA PRO A 314 8.30 0.29 45.60
C PRO A 314 9.78 0.10 45.92
N GLU A 315 10.25 -1.13 46.14
CA GLU A 315 11.67 -1.38 46.42
C GLU A 315 12.51 -1.19 45.15
N LYS A 316 12.04 -1.72 44.02
CA LYS A 316 12.71 -1.55 42.72
C LYS A 316 12.76 -0.09 42.30
N VAL A 317 11.64 0.63 42.42
CA VAL A 317 11.58 2.07 42.10
C VAL A 317 12.50 2.87 43.03
N LYS A 318 12.49 2.61 44.34
CA LYS A 318 13.40 3.25 45.30
C LYS A 318 14.86 3.08 44.89
N ASN A 319 15.29 1.85 44.62
CA ASN A 319 16.68 1.55 44.28
C ASN A 319 17.08 2.24 42.96
N PHE A 320 16.21 2.20 41.95
CA PHE A 320 16.44 2.92 40.70
C PHE A 320 16.54 4.45 40.87
N LEU A 321 15.67 5.05 41.68
CA LEU A 321 15.69 6.49 41.97
C LEU A 321 16.96 6.91 42.74
N LYS A 322 17.44 6.07 43.66
CA LYS A 322 18.73 6.29 44.36
C LYS A 322 19.92 6.25 43.40
N GLU A 323 19.92 5.36 42.42
CA GLU A 323 21.01 5.22 41.44
C GLU A 323 20.99 6.30 40.34
N SER A 324 19.80 6.75 39.94
CA SER A 324 19.62 7.67 38.81
C SER A 324 20.06 9.11 39.05
N LYS A 325 20.51 9.46 40.27
CA LYS A 325 21.05 10.78 40.66
C LYS A 325 20.22 11.94 40.11
N LEU A 326 18.90 11.91 40.37
CA LEU A 326 17.97 12.92 39.88
C LEU A 326 18.34 14.33 40.34
N THR A 327 18.08 15.32 39.49
CA THR A 327 18.21 16.75 39.82
C THR A 327 17.22 17.15 40.92
N ASP A 328 16.02 16.56 40.88
CA ASP A 328 14.97 16.70 41.87
C ASP A 328 14.79 15.39 42.64
N GLN A 329 14.98 15.45 43.97
CA GLN A 329 14.88 14.30 44.86
C GLN A 329 13.47 14.11 45.43
N ILE A 330 12.52 15.01 45.14
CA ILE A 330 11.13 14.91 45.60
C ILE A 330 10.49 13.57 45.19
N PRO A 331 10.64 13.03 43.97
CA PRO A 331 10.04 11.75 43.63
C PRO A 331 10.53 10.59 44.51
N LEU A 332 11.82 10.58 44.88
CA LEU A 332 12.38 9.60 45.82
C LEU A 332 11.79 9.76 47.21
N ILE A 333 11.63 11.00 47.67
CA ILE A 333 10.99 11.32 48.95
C ILE A 333 9.55 10.82 48.98
N VAL A 334 8.77 11.03 47.92
CA VAL A 334 7.36 10.59 47.86
C VAL A 334 7.25 9.06 47.94
N VAL A 335 8.09 8.32 47.22
CA VAL A 335 8.09 6.84 47.27
C VAL A 335 8.47 6.36 48.67
N CYS A 336 9.56 6.89 49.24
CA CYS A 336 10.01 6.48 50.57
C CYS A 336 9.01 6.87 51.67
N ASP A 337 8.33 8.02 51.55
CA ASP A 337 7.28 8.42 52.48
C ASP A 337 6.10 7.44 52.40
N ARG A 338 5.57 7.21 51.21
CA ARG A 338 4.37 6.38 51.02
C ARG A 338 4.53 4.93 51.49
N PHE A 339 5.73 4.36 51.33
CA PHE A 339 6.02 2.96 51.65
C PHE A 339 6.87 2.77 52.93
N ASN A 340 6.97 3.80 53.78
CA ASN A 340 7.69 3.75 55.08
C ASN A 340 9.20 3.43 54.99
N PHE A 341 9.90 3.84 53.93
CA PHE A 341 11.36 3.71 53.78
C PHE A 341 12.12 4.97 54.25
N VAL A 342 11.72 5.53 55.40
CA VAL A 342 12.19 6.85 55.89
C VAL A 342 13.67 6.83 56.31
N GLU A 343 14.08 5.81 57.07
CA GLU A 343 15.48 5.66 57.52
C GLU A 343 16.45 5.53 56.33
N ASP A 344 16.09 4.67 55.38
CA ASP A 344 16.80 4.43 54.12
C ASP A 344 16.95 5.69 53.26
N LEU A 345 15.94 6.57 53.28
CA LEU A 345 15.93 7.84 52.56
C LEU A 345 16.89 8.83 53.22
N ILE A 346 16.83 8.96 54.55
CA ILE A 346 17.64 9.90 55.32
C ILE A 346 19.12 9.54 55.22
N LEU A 347 19.45 8.27 55.35
CA LEU A 347 20.81 7.75 55.11
C LEU A 347 21.34 8.15 53.73
N HIS A 348 20.51 8.04 52.69
CA HIS A 348 20.92 8.38 51.32
C HIS A 348 21.05 9.89 51.11
N LEU A 349 20.10 10.69 51.60
CA LEU A 349 20.13 12.15 51.48
C LEU A 349 21.29 12.75 52.28
N HIS A 350 21.58 12.21 53.47
CA HIS A 350 22.71 12.65 54.29
C HIS A 350 24.06 12.32 53.65
N ARG A 351 24.27 11.07 53.22
CA ARG A 351 25.52 10.64 52.55
C ARG A 351 25.83 11.42 51.27
N ASN A 352 24.81 11.91 50.57
CA ASN A 352 24.95 12.70 49.34
C ASN A 352 24.89 14.22 49.56
N ASN A 353 24.90 14.71 50.81
CA ASN A 353 24.83 16.13 51.17
C ASN A 353 23.57 16.89 50.68
N TYR A 354 22.43 16.20 50.59
CA TYR A 354 21.13 16.76 50.16
C TYR A 354 20.29 17.31 51.32
N LEU A 355 20.91 18.06 52.25
CA LEU A 355 20.25 18.60 53.45
C LEU A 355 19.01 19.48 53.14
N LYS A 356 19.05 20.24 52.05
CA LYS A 356 17.90 21.06 51.60
C LYS A 356 16.66 20.24 51.30
N TYR A 357 16.82 19.02 50.81
CA TYR A 357 15.70 18.14 50.50
C TYR A 357 15.13 17.47 51.76
N ILE A 358 15.94 17.29 52.80
CA ILE A 358 15.49 16.87 54.14
C ILE A 358 14.60 17.97 54.75
N GLU A 359 15.02 19.24 54.65
CA GLU A 359 14.18 20.37 55.09
C GLU A 359 12.85 20.43 54.32
N VAL A 360 12.88 20.25 53.00
CA VAL A 360 11.68 20.20 52.16
C VAL A 360 10.77 19.02 52.53
N TYR A 361 11.34 17.86 52.87
CA TYR A 361 10.56 16.70 53.30
C TYR A 361 9.77 17.00 54.58
N VAL A 362 10.44 17.56 55.59
CA VAL A 362 9.86 17.92 56.89
C VAL A 362 8.87 19.09 56.77
N GLN A 363 9.15 20.09 55.94
CA GLN A 363 8.33 21.31 55.87
C GLN A 363 7.16 21.23 54.89
N LYS A 364 7.34 20.56 53.75
CA LYS A 364 6.39 20.64 52.62
C LYS A 364 5.72 19.32 52.27
N VAL A 365 6.39 18.19 52.47
CA VAL A 365 5.86 16.88 52.03
C VAL A 365 5.08 16.22 53.16
N ASN A 366 5.68 16.02 54.32
CA ASN A 366 4.99 15.38 55.46
C ASN A 366 5.53 15.84 56.82
N PRO A 367 4.97 16.93 57.40
CA PRO A 367 5.39 17.44 58.70
C PRO A 367 5.15 16.49 59.89
N ALA A 368 4.26 15.50 59.72
CA ALA A 368 3.93 14.57 60.80
C ALA A 368 5.08 13.58 61.09
N ARG A 369 5.98 13.34 60.13
CA ARG A 369 7.12 12.41 60.28
C ARG A 369 8.39 13.06 60.84
N LEU A 370 8.32 14.32 61.26
CA LEU A 370 9.42 15.05 61.87
C LEU A 370 10.12 14.27 63.01
N PRO A 371 9.41 13.60 63.94
CA PRO A 371 10.07 12.85 65.03
C PRO A 371 10.93 11.68 64.53
N GLU A 372 10.44 10.93 63.55
CA GLU A 372 11.15 9.80 62.94
C GLU A 372 12.36 10.27 62.12
N ILE A 373 12.21 11.40 61.42
CA ILE A 373 13.28 11.97 60.61
C ILE A 373 14.43 12.48 61.48
N VAL A 374 14.10 13.16 62.59
CA VAL A 374 15.09 13.64 63.55
C VAL A 374 15.77 12.47 64.25
N GLY A 375 15.03 11.41 64.61
CA GLY A 375 15.61 10.18 65.17
C GLY A 375 16.63 9.54 64.24
N ALA A 376 16.26 9.33 62.98
CA ALA A 376 17.16 8.75 61.98
C ALA A 376 18.38 9.65 61.66
N LEU A 377 18.25 10.98 61.70
CA LEU A 377 19.41 11.88 61.54
C LEU A 377 20.38 11.77 62.72
N LEU A 378 19.86 11.72 63.95
CA LEU A 378 20.68 11.54 65.16
C LEU A 378 21.41 10.21 65.15
N ASP A 379 20.75 9.13 64.74
CA ASP A 379 21.36 7.80 64.62
C ASP A 379 22.46 7.75 63.56
N VAL A 380 22.35 8.57 62.50
CA VAL A 380 23.35 8.67 61.43
C VAL A 380 24.55 9.54 61.81
N ASP A 381 24.34 10.60 62.58
CA ASP A 381 25.43 11.46 63.10
C ASP A 381 26.15 10.84 64.32
N CYS A 382 25.54 9.82 64.95
CA CYS A 382 26.15 9.05 66.05
C CYS A 382 27.01 7.86 65.59
N GLN A 383 27.03 7.52 64.29
CA GLN A 383 27.94 6.54 63.67
C GLN A 383 29.14 7.24 63.03
#